data_AF-A0A9P7RWG2-F1
#
_entry.id   AF-A0A9P7RWG2-F1
#
_cell.length_a   1.000
_cell.length_b   1.000
_cell.length_c   1.000
_cell.angle_alpha   90.00
_cell.angle_beta   90.00
_cell.angle_gamma   90.00
#
_symmetry.space_group_name_H-M   'P 1'
#
loop_
_entity.id
_entity.type
_entity.pdbx_description
1 polymer ?
#
loop_
_entity_poly.entity_id
_entity_poly.type
_entity_poly.pdbx_seq_one_letter_code
_entity_poly.pdbx_strand_id
1 'polypeptide(L)'
;MDDRQISRPSRSLLFKLAAFLSVFSLLYSIARFYSRPANNTRPFAQDRLSYSILLKAVNGALDKEIQRHVSSQDTSRGSMQLETNNLDSNGQRVGQVKDLDLQCFLDNYSWNHSKSRSSSASSPRKLCTPSTPLKPIKYASQLCPLLVGRKVLLVGPETSFHLHMHWLHDLKLHENRSHNCLGPEFCNSHQICLPPSVEPFSKGPPSNRELVMTRSASLRYAISTTLYVGETSNNARYTSSLKQVDPLTRVRMRDSYWLGQAKKSDVLILNRGPLPAPSQTYDGTRIGNWTFLRDAVYSPEYTDKRWNNSGQPSFLSALPNAKEDIKQRVVMAALHATLTRFLPSVLETFRILRHDRVIRNKALLWHGSWYSQPSCLNPLEMGIILPENALCGSVNNDYWLLYYNAQVYMQNYLLQVLLPYYGIPFIPQAVPLYHADDQVLDGIHPKNCLVYSFGSLSEETMRLALLTGVSRTLEEL
;
A
#
# COMPACT_ATOMS: atom_id res chain seq x y z
N MET A 1 9.10 32.29 56.27
CA MET A 1 8.76 30.87 56.13
C MET A 1 8.07 30.74 54.79
N ASP A 2 8.83 30.37 53.75
CA ASP A 2 8.33 30.09 52.41
C ASP A 2 9.06 28.82 51.95
N ASP A 3 8.35 27.69 52.02
CA ASP A 3 8.83 26.39 51.57
C ASP A 3 8.80 26.32 50.04
N ARG A 4 9.98 26.47 49.42
CA ARG A 4 10.19 26.12 48.01
C ARG A 4 10.31 24.60 47.88
N GLN A 5 9.23 23.94 47.49
CA GLN A 5 9.28 22.54 47.03
C GLN A 5 10.05 22.45 45.71
N ILE A 6 11.24 21.87 45.76
CA ILE A 6 12.00 21.43 44.58
C ILE A 6 11.35 20.15 44.07
N SER A 7 10.70 20.23 42.90
CA SER A 7 10.09 19.07 42.24
C SER A 7 11.17 18.14 41.71
N ARG A 8 11.14 16.87 42.16
CA ARG A 8 12.00 15.83 41.60
C ARG A 8 11.54 15.50 40.18
N PRO A 9 12.45 15.37 39.21
CA PRO A 9 12.08 15.02 37.84
C PRO A 9 11.39 13.66 37.82
N SER A 10 10.27 13.57 37.09
CA SER A 10 9.48 12.35 37.02
C SER A 10 10.30 11.21 36.41
N ARG A 11 10.08 9.98 36.90
CA ARG A 11 10.72 8.75 36.39
C ARG A 11 10.53 8.54 34.88
N SER A 12 9.58 9.24 34.26
CA SER A 12 9.37 9.33 32.80
C SER A 12 10.57 9.93 32.06
N LEU A 13 11.25 10.93 32.64
CA LEU A 13 12.37 11.62 32.00
C LEU A 13 13.62 10.75 31.93
N LEU A 14 13.88 9.95 32.97
CA LEU A 14 15.02 9.04 33.04
C LEU A 14 14.86 7.83 32.09
N PHE A 15 13.64 7.32 31.92
CA PHE A 15 13.34 6.27 30.92
C PHE A 15 13.47 6.78 29.48
N LYS A 16 13.07 8.03 29.22
CA LYS A 16 13.25 8.67 27.91
C LYS A 16 14.73 8.90 27.59
N LEU A 17 15.55 9.27 28.58
CA LEU A 17 17.01 9.44 28.44
C LEU A 17 17.77 8.13 28.18
N ALA A 18 17.37 7.03 28.83
CA ALA A 18 18.01 5.72 28.63
C ALA A 18 17.74 5.13 27.23
N ALA A 19 16.50 5.26 26.73
CA ALA A 19 16.15 4.90 25.35
C ALA A 19 16.85 5.80 24.30
N PHE A 20 17.16 7.05 24.69
CA PHE A 20 17.89 8.02 23.85
C PHE A 20 19.37 7.66 23.69
N LEU A 21 20.03 7.25 24.78
CA LEU A 21 21.46 6.90 24.79
C LEU A 21 21.75 5.59 24.05
N SER A 22 20.84 4.61 24.07
CA SER A 22 21.01 3.35 23.31
C SER A 22 20.91 3.56 21.79
N VAL A 23 20.06 4.49 21.35
CA VAL A 23 19.93 4.86 19.91
C VAL A 23 21.16 5.64 19.45
N PHE A 24 21.69 6.52 20.30
CA PHE A 24 22.92 7.28 20.00
C PHE A 24 24.15 6.37 19.92
N SER A 25 24.29 5.38 20.81
CA SER A 25 25.39 4.41 20.77
C SER A 25 25.37 3.53 19.51
N LEU A 26 24.18 3.14 19.03
CA LEU A 26 24.02 2.38 17.79
C LEU A 26 24.38 3.20 16.55
N LEU A 27 23.91 4.45 16.48
CA LEU A 27 24.23 5.36 15.37
C LEU A 27 25.70 5.77 15.36
N TYR A 28 26.31 5.99 16.53
CA TYR A 28 27.74 6.27 16.68
C TYR A 28 28.61 5.07 16.28
N SER A 29 28.20 3.85 16.62
CA SER A 29 28.91 2.61 16.23
C SER A 29 28.84 2.35 14.73
N ILE A 30 27.69 2.67 14.10
CA ILE A 30 27.53 2.62 12.63
C ILE A 30 28.43 3.67 11.98
N ALA A 31 28.39 4.93 12.43
CA ALA A 31 29.23 6.01 11.88
C ALA A 31 30.74 5.71 12.00
N ARG A 32 31.19 5.17 13.15
CA ARG A 32 32.60 4.82 13.39
C ARG A 32 33.09 3.65 12.54
N PHE A 33 32.20 2.74 12.13
CA PHE A 33 32.54 1.65 11.21
C PHE A 33 32.79 2.16 9.78
N TYR A 34 32.14 3.27 9.38
CA TYR A 34 32.28 3.88 8.05
C TYR A 34 33.42 4.89 7.93
N SER A 35 34.04 5.33 9.03
CA SER A 35 35.19 6.25 8.98
C SER A 35 36.55 5.57 8.75
N ARG A 36 36.59 4.27 8.45
CA ARG A 36 37.84 3.60 8.06
C ARG A 36 38.10 3.78 6.56
N PRO A 37 39.24 4.36 6.15
CA PRO A 37 39.58 4.48 4.74
C PRO A 37 39.82 3.08 4.17
N ALA A 38 39.02 2.68 3.18
CA ALA A 38 39.13 1.40 2.51
C ALA A 38 39.96 1.56 1.23
N ASN A 39 41.15 0.96 1.23
CA ASN A 39 41.92 0.70 0.01
C ASN A 39 41.20 -0.39 -0.81
N ASN A 40 40.74 0.04 -1.99
CA ASN A 40 40.51 -0.66 -3.26
C ASN A 40 40.04 -2.13 -3.32
N THR A 41 39.02 -2.31 -4.17
CA THR A 41 38.56 -3.53 -4.90
C THR A 41 37.62 -4.53 -4.20
N ARG A 42 36.34 -4.15 -3.95
CA ARG A 42 35.18 -5.07 -3.98
C ARG A 42 33.87 -4.34 -4.35
N PRO A 43 33.29 -4.48 -5.55
CA PRO A 43 32.10 -3.71 -5.93
C PRO A 43 30.75 -4.30 -5.44
N PHE A 44 30.61 -5.62 -5.27
CA PHE A 44 29.26 -6.22 -5.10
C PHE A 44 28.77 -6.40 -3.65
N ALA A 45 29.66 -6.55 -2.67
CA ALA A 45 29.26 -6.78 -1.28
C ALA A 45 28.79 -5.49 -0.57
N GLN A 46 29.23 -4.33 -1.06
CA GLN A 46 28.99 -3.04 -0.42
C GLN A 46 27.55 -2.52 -0.69
N ASP A 47 27.03 -2.77 -1.90
CA ASP A 47 25.67 -2.37 -2.28
C ASP A 47 24.58 -3.08 -1.47
N ARG A 48 24.74 -4.40 -1.22
CA ARG A 48 23.78 -5.16 -0.39
C ARG A 48 23.74 -4.70 1.07
N LEU A 49 24.91 -4.35 1.63
CA LEU A 49 24.98 -3.87 3.02
C LEU A 49 24.28 -2.50 3.15
N SER A 50 24.53 -1.60 2.19
CA SER A 50 23.89 -0.29 2.08
C SER A 50 22.36 -0.39 2.00
N TYR A 51 21.85 -1.29 1.16
CA TYR A 51 20.42 -1.51 0.99
C TYR A 51 19.73 -1.99 2.28
N SER A 52 20.35 -2.95 2.99
CA SER A 52 19.77 -3.46 4.24
C SER A 52 19.65 -2.38 5.33
N ILE A 53 20.57 -1.41 5.35
CA ILE A 53 20.56 -0.28 6.27
C ILE A 53 19.46 0.71 5.87
N LEU A 54 19.37 1.03 4.58
CA LEU A 54 18.33 1.90 4.02
C LEU A 54 16.93 1.34 4.34
N LEU A 55 16.71 0.05 4.10
CA LEU A 55 15.43 -0.61 4.37
C LEU A 55 15.07 -0.59 5.86
N LYS A 56 16.04 -0.87 6.75
CA LYS A 56 15.83 -0.76 8.21
C LYS A 56 15.49 0.67 8.63
N ALA A 57 16.13 1.67 8.03
CA ALA A 57 15.85 3.07 8.31
C ALA A 57 14.44 3.47 7.83
N VAL A 58 14.04 3.04 6.62
CA VAL A 58 12.70 3.24 6.06
C VAL A 58 11.65 2.61 6.98
N ASN A 59 11.76 1.31 7.29
CA ASN A 59 10.79 0.62 8.15
C ASN A 59 10.71 1.28 9.53
N GLY A 60 11.85 1.65 10.13
CA GLY A 60 11.86 2.36 11.41
C GLY A 60 11.20 3.75 11.38
N ALA A 61 11.23 4.45 10.23
CA ALA A 61 10.50 5.71 10.06
C ALA A 61 8.99 5.47 9.95
N LEU A 62 8.58 4.45 9.19
CA LEU A 62 7.18 4.06 9.06
C LEU A 62 6.59 3.64 10.41
N ASP A 63 7.29 2.79 11.18
CA ASP A 63 6.84 2.31 12.49
C ASP A 63 6.63 3.46 13.49
N LYS A 64 7.54 4.45 13.51
CA LYS A 64 7.39 5.65 14.35
C LYS A 64 6.14 6.46 13.99
N GLU A 65 5.84 6.59 12.71
CA GLU A 65 4.66 7.31 12.24
C GLU A 65 3.37 6.59 12.63
N ILE A 66 3.33 5.26 12.42
CA ILE A 66 2.23 4.40 12.85
C ILE A 66 2.00 4.57 14.35
N GLN A 67 3.05 4.43 15.17
CA GLN A 67 2.93 4.54 16.63
C GLN A 67 2.38 5.89 17.06
N ARG A 68 2.82 6.99 16.43
CA ARG A 68 2.30 8.34 16.71
C ARG A 68 0.82 8.43 16.40
N HIS A 69 0.39 7.92 15.24
CA HIS A 69 -1.01 7.94 14.84
C HIS A 69 -1.89 7.13 15.78
N VAL A 70 -1.52 5.87 16.06
CA VAL A 70 -2.27 4.99 16.96
C VAL A 70 -2.42 5.62 18.34
N SER A 71 -1.32 6.15 18.90
CA SER A 71 -1.32 6.81 20.21
C SER A 71 -2.23 8.04 20.25
N SER A 72 -2.34 8.78 19.14
CA SER A 72 -3.20 9.97 19.08
C SER A 72 -4.69 9.62 19.12
N GLN A 73 -5.10 8.50 18.52
CA GLN A 73 -6.50 8.08 18.57
C GLN A 73 -6.95 7.64 19.96
N ASP A 74 -6.08 6.97 20.70
CA ASP A 74 -6.41 6.46 22.04
C ASP A 74 -6.73 7.60 23.04
N THR A 75 -6.11 8.77 22.88
CA THR A 75 -6.43 9.93 23.75
C THR A 75 -7.82 10.50 23.54
N SER A 76 -8.46 10.24 22.39
CA SER A 76 -9.81 10.75 22.06
C SER A 76 -10.94 9.79 22.47
N ARG A 77 -10.62 8.53 22.77
CA ARG A 77 -11.58 7.55 23.27
C ARG A 77 -11.38 7.40 24.76
N GLY A 78 -12.21 8.08 25.55
CA GLY A 78 -12.26 7.94 27.00
C GLY A 78 -12.22 6.46 27.41
N SER A 79 -11.13 6.08 28.06
CA SER A 79 -10.90 4.88 28.88
C SER A 79 -11.86 3.70 28.65
N MET A 80 -11.71 3.00 27.52
CA MET A 80 -11.79 1.53 27.57
C MET A 80 -10.36 1.04 27.76
N GLN A 81 -10.00 0.69 28.99
CA GLN A 81 -8.73 0.06 29.30
C GLN A 81 -8.66 -1.28 28.55
N LEU A 82 -7.90 -1.34 27.46
CA LEU A 82 -7.27 -2.59 27.07
C LEU A 82 -6.22 -2.90 28.14
N GLU A 83 -6.39 -4.02 28.84
CA GLU A 83 -5.37 -4.60 29.72
C GLU A 83 -4.06 -4.75 28.94
N THR A 84 -3.18 -3.76 29.12
CA THR A 84 -1.81 -3.71 28.60
C THR A 84 -0.85 -3.72 29.78
N ASN A 85 -1.13 -4.55 30.79
CA ASN A 85 -0.18 -4.84 31.84
C ASN A 85 0.56 -6.14 31.50
N ASN A 86 1.64 -6.01 30.74
CA ASN A 86 2.81 -6.91 30.76
C ASN A 86 3.93 -6.27 29.91
N LEU A 87 4.55 -5.24 30.47
CA LEU A 87 5.88 -4.79 30.09
C LEU A 87 6.87 -5.51 31.01
N ASP A 88 7.43 -6.60 30.51
CA ASP A 88 8.52 -7.30 31.19
C ASP A 88 9.80 -6.46 31.10
N SER A 89 10.54 -6.36 32.20
CA SER A 89 11.63 -5.39 32.43
C SER A 89 12.92 -5.64 31.64
N ASN A 90 12.93 -6.66 30.77
CA ASN A 90 14.07 -6.99 29.93
C ASN A 90 13.82 -6.43 28.54
N GLY A 91 14.53 -5.36 28.18
CA GLY A 91 14.46 -4.67 26.89
C GLY A 91 14.82 -5.52 25.66
N GLN A 92 14.06 -6.58 25.41
CA GLN A 92 14.13 -7.38 24.19
C GLN A 92 13.33 -6.70 23.09
N ARG A 93 14.05 -6.47 21.99
CA ARG A 93 13.61 -5.81 20.77
C ARG A 93 12.28 -6.38 20.29
N VAL A 94 11.37 -5.48 19.88
CA VAL A 94 10.35 -5.80 18.89
C VAL A 94 11.08 -6.43 17.71
N GLY A 95 10.93 -7.75 17.57
CA GLY A 95 11.62 -8.53 16.55
C GLY A 95 11.25 -7.98 15.19
N GLN A 96 12.27 -7.81 14.33
CA GLN A 96 12.05 -7.63 12.90
C GLN A 96 11.10 -8.73 12.43
N VAL A 97 9.88 -8.36 12.07
CA VAL A 97 9.00 -9.19 11.26
C VAL A 97 9.72 -9.32 9.93
N LYS A 98 10.48 -10.41 9.76
CA LYS A 98 10.98 -10.79 8.43
C LYS A 98 9.76 -11.06 7.54
N ASP A 99 9.92 -10.82 6.24
CA ASP A 99 9.00 -11.09 5.10
C ASP A 99 8.49 -12.54 4.99
N LEU A 100 8.20 -13.21 6.11
CA LEU A 100 7.63 -14.55 6.18
C LEU A 100 6.18 -14.56 5.68
N ASP A 101 5.45 -13.45 5.72
CA ASP A 101 4.03 -13.43 5.35
C ASP A 101 3.82 -13.55 3.83
N LEU A 102 4.69 -12.94 3.01
CA LEU A 102 4.63 -13.10 1.56
C LEU A 102 5.07 -14.51 1.15
N GLN A 103 6.17 -15.02 1.71
CA GLN A 103 6.62 -16.40 1.45
C GLN A 103 5.58 -17.43 1.92
N CYS A 104 4.97 -17.27 3.11
CA CYS A 104 3.90 -18.14 3.58
C CYS A 104 2.65 -18.06 2.68
N PHE A 105 2.29 -16.89 2.15
CA PHE A 105 1.17 -16.75 1.21
C PHE A 105 1.47 -17.43 -0.13
N LEU A 106 2.68 -17.25 -0.67
CA LEU A 106 3.09 -17.87 -1.93
C LEU A 106 3.17 -19.40 -1.82
N ASP A 107 3.63 -19.92 -0.67
CA ASP A 107 3.79 -21.36 -0.46
C ASP A 107 2.46 -22.06 -0.08
N ASN A 108 1.53 -21.38 0.61
CA ASN A 108 0.35 -22.02 1.22
C ASN A 108 -1.00 -21.34 0.93
N TYR A 109 -1.04 -20.27 0.14
CA TYR A 109 -2.23 -19.43 -0.12
C TYR A 109 -2.97 -18.95 1.14
N SER A 110 -2.29 -18.94 2.31
CA SER A 110 -2.91 -18.63 3.60
C SER A 110 -2.15 -17.51 4.32
N TRP A 111 -2.87 -16.45 4.70
CA TRP A 111 -2.37 -15.39 5.59
C TRP A 111 -2.45 -15.87 7.03
N ASN A 112 -1.32 -16.08 7.69
CA ASN A 112 -1.32 -16.49 9.09
C ASN A 112 -0.91 -15.31 10.00
N HIS A 113 -1.86 -14.45 10.34
CA HIS A 113 -1.65 -13.35 11.30
C HIS A 113 -1.71 -13.82 12.77
N SER A 114 -1.73 -15.13 13.06
CA SER A 114 -1.83 -15.60 14.43
C SER A 114 -0.49 -15.48 15.18
N LYS A 115 -0.34 -14.34 15.86
CA LYS A 115 0.46 -14.09 17.07
C LYS A 115 1.65 -15.05 17.29
N SER A 116 2.79 -14.74 16.69
CA SER A 116 4.08 -15.20 17.20
C SER A 116 4.48 -14.36 18.43
N ARG A 117 3.79 -14.62 19.55
CA ARG A 117 4.22 -14.26 20.90
C ARG A 117 4.24 -15.54 21.74
N SER A 118 5.13 -16.46 21.42
CA SER A 118 5.58 -17.48 22.38
C SER A 118 7.10 -17.50 22.41
N SER A 119 7.66 -16.57 23.19
CA SER A 119 9.06 -16.60 23.59
C SER A 119 9.22 -17.58 24.75
N SER A 120 9.35 -18.87 24.46
CA SER A 120 10.09 -19.83 25.29
C SER A 120 10.07 -21.20 24.61
N ALA A 121 11.22 -21.86 24.64
CA ALA A 121 11.54 -23.18 24.09
C ALA A 121 12.04 -23.19 22.63
N SER A 122 13.30 -23.57 22.52
CA SER A 122 14.11 -23.91 21.35
C SER A 122 13.58 -25.12 20.57
N SER A 123 12.31 -25.07 20.15
CA SER A 123 11.75 -26.00 19.19
C SER A 123 11.98 -25.46 17.77
N PRO A 124 12.37 -26.28 16.79
CA PRO A 124 12.52 -25.84 15.40
C PRO A 124 11.20 -25.18 14.98
N ARG A 125 11.28 -23.88 14.70
CA ARG A 125 10.15 -23.05 14.27
C ARG A 125 9.48 -23.75 13.10
N LYS A 126 8.32 -24.36 13.32
CA LYS A 126 7.45 -24.80 12.23
C LYS A 126 7.06 -23.55 11.47
N LEU A 127 7.77 -23.31 10.35
CA LEU A 127 7.38 -22.37 9.31
C LEU A 127 5.92 -22.66 8.97
N CYS A 128 5.10 -21.61 9.01
CA CYS A 128 3.73 -21.58 8.51
C CYS A 128 2.92 -22.88 8.78
N THR A 129 2.47 -23.14 10.01
CA THR A 129 1.44 -24.19 10.15
C THR A 129 0.17 -23.71 9.46
N PRO A 130 -0.30 -24.37 8.39
CA PRO A 130 -1.46 -23.92 7.64
C PRO A 130 -2.68 -24.08 8.54
N SER A 131 -3.35 -22.98 8.87
CA SER A 131 -4.74 -23.04 9.31
C SER A 131 -5.58 -23.35 8.07
N THR A 132 -5.51 -24.61 7.61
CA THR A 132 -6.12 -25.12 6.37
C THR A 132 -5.60 -24.41 5.11
N PRO A 133 -4.89 -25.09 4.19
CA PRO A 133 -4.50 -24.49 2.92
C PRO A 133 -5.78 -24.06 2.19
N LEU A 134 -5.94 -22.75 1.99
CA LEU A 134 -7.08 -22.20 1.29
C LEU A 134 -6.97 -22.65 -0.16
N LYS A 135 -7.96 -23.40 -0.64
CA LYS A 135 -8.04 -23.71 -2.07
C LYS A 135 -8.32 -22.38 -2.78
N PRO A 136 -7.44 -21.89 -3.67
CA PRO A 136 -7.70 -20.69 -4.43
C PRO A 136 -9.06 -20.83 -5.11
N ILE A 137 -9.83 -19.74 -5.14
CA ILE A 137 -11.08 -19.75 -5.88
C ILE A 137 -10.74 -19.78 -7.34
N LYS A 138 -10.75 -20.99 -7.90
CA LYS A 138 -10.35 -21.20 -9.30
C LYS A 138 -11.35 -20.61 -10.28
N TYR A 139 -12.61 -20.38 -9.86
CA TYR A 139 -13.70 -20.02 -10.77
C TYR A 139 -14.72 -19.08 -10.15
N ALA A 140 -15.26 -18.17 -10.98
CA ALA A 140 -16.35 -17.27 -10.62
C ALA A 140 -17.61 -17.99 -10.10
N SER A 141 -17.78 -19.28 -10.43
CA SER A 141 -18.88 -20.13 -9.94
C SER A 141 -18.95 -20.26 -8.42
N GLN A 142 -17.82 -20.16 -7.71
CA GLN A 142 -17.79 -20.22 -6.24
C GLN A 142 -18.12 -18.86 -5.62
N LEU A 143 -17.75 -17.77 -6.29
CA LEU A 143 -17.97 -16.41 -5.81
C LEU A 143 -19.41 -15.94 -6.04
N CYS A 144 -20.03 -16.36 -7.14
CA CYS A 144 -21.37 -15.89 -7.52
C CYS A 144 -22.47 -16.15 -6.48
N PRO A 145 -22.56 -17.32 -5.82
CA PRO A 145 -23.51 -17.55 -4.74
C PRO A 145 -23.40 -16.55 -3.58
N LEU A 146 -22.19 -16.09 -3.26
CA LEU A 146 -21.91 -15.13 -2.18
C LEU A 146 -22.29 -13.69 -2.55
N LEU A 147 -22.34 -13.39 -3.84
CA LEU A 147 -22.61 -12.06 -4.37
C LEU A 147 -24.08 -11.82 -4.69
N VAL A 148 -24.94 -12.83 -4.64
CA VAL A 148 -26.36 -12.71 -4.99
C VAL A 148 -27.01 -11.54 -4.24
N GLY A 149 -27.62 -10.63 -5.00
CA GLY A 149 -28.30 -9.45 -4.46
C GLY A 149 -27.36 -8.30 -4.04
N ARG A 150 -26.04 -8.47 -4.13
CA ARG A 150 -25.04 -7.50 -3.64
C ARG A 150 -24.54 -6.57 -4.74
N LYS A 151 -24.19 -5.35 -4.34
CA LYS A 151 -23.51 -4.34 -5.17
C LYS A 151 -22.06 -4.19 -4.72
N VAL A 152 -21.12 -4.45 -5.62
CA VAL A 152 -19.68 -4.31 -5.42
C VAL A 152 -19.19 -3.05 -6.13
N LEU A 153 -18.44 -2.23 -5.42
CA LEU A 153 -17.78 -1.04 -5.95
C LEU A 153 -16.28 -1.13 -5.71
N LEU A 154 -15.51 -1.12 -6.80
CA LEU A 154 -14.06 -0.92 -6.78
C LEU A 154 -13.78 0.58 -6.87
N VAL A 155 -12.99 1.11 -5.94
CA VAL A 155 -12.55 2.51 -5.95
C VAL A 155 -11.04 2.54 -5.89
N GLY A 156 -10.42 3.17 -6.89
CA GLY A 156 -8.98 3.31 -6.91
C GLY A 156 -8.43 3.87 -8.21
N PRO A 157 -7.10 3.84 -8.40
CA PRO A 157 -6.46 4.29 -9.64
C PRO A 157 -6.72 3.31 -10.80
N GLU A 158 -6.12 3.59 -11.96
CA GLU A 158 -6.23 2.76 -13.17
C GLU A 158 -5.82 1.29 -12.95
N THR A 159 -4.92 0.98 -12.01
CA THR A 159 -4.63 -0.42 -11.64
C THR A 159 -5.84 -1.16 -11.06
N SER A 160 -6.70 -0.48 -10.29
CA SER A 160 -7.96 -1.03 -9.81
C SER A 160 -8.96 -1.24 -10.96
N PHE A 161 -8.88 -0.43 -12.03
CA PHE A 161 -9.65 -0.68 -13.24
C PHE A 161 -9.19 -1.95 -13.96
N HIS A 162 -7.89 -2.24 -13.98
CA HIS A 162 -7.40 -3.49 -14.56
C HIS A 162 -7.91 -4.70 -13.78
N LEU A 163 -7.91 -4.66 -12.43
CA LEU A 163 -8.59 -5.68 -11.61
C LEU A 163 -10.07 -5.85 -11.94
N HIS A 164 -10.78 -4.74 -12.13
CA HIS A 164 -12.18 -4.76 -12.58
C HIS A 164 -12.33 -5.51 -13.91
N MET A 165 -11.46 -5.23 -14.88
CA MET A 165 -11.48 -5.89 -16.18
C MET A 165 -11.09 -7.37 -16.11
N HIS A 166 -10.12 -7.74 -15.27
CA HIS A 166 -9.77 -9.14 -15.02
C HIS A 166 -10.93 -9.92 -14.41
N TRP A 167 -11.65 -9.31 -13.46
CA TRP A 167 -12.84 -9.91 -12.89
C TRP A 167 -13.96 -10.08 -13.94
N LEU A 168 -14.23 -9.05 -14.76
CA LEU A 168 -15.21 -9.17 -15.85
C LEU A 168 -14.84 -10.23 -16.90
N HIS A 169 -13.55 -10.44 -17.14
CA HIS A 169 -13.07 -11.49 -18.04
C HIS A 169 -13.39 -12.89 -17.52
N ASP A 170 -13.11 -13.15 -16.23
CA ASP A 170 -13.47 -14.43 -15.59
C ASP A 170 -14.97 -14.68 -15.61
N LEU A 171 -15.75 -13.64 -15.37
CA LEU A 171 -17.21 -13.70 -15.41
C LEU A 171 -17.72 -13.95 -16.83
N LYS A 172 -17.09 -13.38 -17.86
CA LYS A 172 -17.42 -13.68 -19.26
C LYS A 172 -17.30 -15.16 -19.58
N LEU A 173 -16.25 -15.82 -19.08
CA LEU A 173 -16.04 -17.25 -19.28
C LEU A 173 -17.09 -18.08 -18.52
N HIS A 174 -17.42 -17.67 -17.29
CA HIS A 174 -18.39 -18.38 -16.45
C HIS A 174 -19.84 -18.23 -16.94
N GLU A 175 -20.22 -17.03 -17.36
CA GLU A 175 -21.59 -16.67 -17.76
C GLU A 175 -21.82 -16.86 -19.27
N ASN A 176 -20.77 -17.16 -20.02
CA ASN A 176 -20.76 -17.24 -21.49
C ASN A 176 -21.36 -15.99 -22.16
N ARG A 177 -21.05 -14.79 -21.62
CA ARG A 177 -21.53 -13.51 -22.16
C ARG A 177 -20.48 -12.41 -22.11
N SER A 178 -20.59 -11.44 -23.01
CA SER A 178 -19.69 -10.29 -22.99
C SER A 178 -20.05 -9.30 -21.89
N HIS A 179 -19.02 -8.76 -21.22
CA HIS A 179 -19.13 -7.62 -20.32
C HIS A 179 -18.36 -6.45 -20.93
N ASN A 180 -19.02 -5.69 -21.81
CA ASN A 180 -18.40 -4.53 -22.44
C ASN A 180 -18.30 -3.39 -21.44
N CYS A 181 -17.07 -2.94 -21.18
CA CYS A 181 -16.77 -1.78 -20.36
C CYS A 181 -16.15 -0.69 -21.24
N LEU A 182 -16.70 0.53 -21.17
CA LEU A 182 -16.29 1.65 -22.02
C LEU A 182 -14.96 2.30 -21.60
N GLY A 183 -14.41 1.91 -20.44
CA GLY A 183 -13.17 2.43 -19.90
C GLY A 183 -13.30 2.96 -18.47
N PRO A 184 -12.19 3.41 -17.86
CA PRO A 184 -12.15 3.80 -16.46
C PRO A 184 -12.99 5.05 -16.14
N GLU A 185 -13.17 5.96 -17.12
CA GLU A 185 -13.96 7.19 -16.93
C GLU A 185 -15.46 6.98 -17.18
N PHE A 186 -15.84 5.89 -17.86
CA PHE A 186 -17.20 5.65 -18.36
C PHE A 186 -17.79 4.32 -17.86
N CYS A 187 -17.14 3.65 -16.92
CA CYS A 187 -17.65 2.41 -16.32
C CYS A 187 -18.80 2.74 -15.35
N ASN A 188 -20.03 2.43 -15.76
CA ASN A 188 -21.22 2.70 -14.94
C ASN A 188 -21.52 1.56 -13.97
N SER A 189 -21.88 0.40 -14.52
CA SER A 189 -22.25 -0.79 -13.76
C SER A 189 -22.36 -1.99 -14.70
N HIS A 190 -21.91 -3.13 -14.24
CA HIS A 190 -22.10 -4.42 -14.90
C HIS A 190 -22.97 -5.28 -13.99
N GLN A 191 -24.11 -5.74 -14.48
CA GLN A 191 -24.75 -6.89 -13.84
C GLN A 191 -23.81 -8.08 -14.06
N ILE A 192 -23.54 -8.88 -13.04
CA ILE A 192 -22.64 -10.04 -13.05
C ILE A 192 -23.33 -11.22 -12.33
N CYS A 193 -22.77 -12.42 -12.44
CA CYS A 193 -23.34 -13.65 -11.90
C CYS A 193 -24.76 -13.92 -12.40
N LEU A 194 -25.05 -13.57 -13.64
CA LEU A 194 -26.38 -13.75 -14.23
C LEU A 194 -26.50 -15.20 -14.75
N PRO A 195 -27.58 -15.94 -14.42
CA PRO A 195 -27.81 -17.25 -15.00
C PRO A 195 -27.97 -17.16 -16.53
N PRO A 196 -27.52 -18.16 -17.31
CA PRO A 196 -27.56 -18.12 -18.78
C PRO A 196 -28.95 -17.89 -19.40
N SER A 197 -30.02 -18.21 -18.67
CA SER A 197 -31.41 -18.07 -19.13
C SER A 197 -32.03 -16.69 -18.88
N VAL A 198 -31.31 -15.76 -18.25
CA VAL A 198 -31.83 -14.46 -17.84
C VAL A 198 -31.14 -13.37 -18.65
N GLU A 199 -31.92 -12.52 -19.33
CA GLU A 199 -31.36 -11.38 -20.03
C GLU A 199 -30.96 -10.25 -19.06
N PRO A 200 -29.85 -9.54 -19.34
CA PRO A 200 -29.44 -8.40 -18.53
C PRO A 200 -30.40 -7.22 -18.71
N PHE A 201 -30.58 -6.44 -17.65
CA PHE A 201 -31.36 -5.20 -17.76
C PHE A 201 -30.64 -4.18 -18.63
N SER A 202 -31.33 -3.67 -19.65
CA SER A 202 -30.76 -2.73 -20.63
C SER A 202 -30.80 -1.26 -20.19
N LYS A 203 -31.55 -0.93 -19.13
CA LYS A 203 -31.80 0.46 -18.69
C LYS A 203 -31.22 0.73 -17.30
N GLY A 204 -29.95 1.10 -17.26
CA GLY A 204 -29.29 1.61 -16.06
C GLY A 204 -28.88 0.54 -15.04
N PRO A 205 -28.38 0.97 -13.86
CA PRO A 205 -27.94 0.04 -12.84
C PRO A 205 -29.12 -0.70 -12.17
N PRO A 206 -29.04 -2.02 -11.98
CA PRO A 206 -30.11 -2.80 -11.37
C PRO A 206 -30.36 -2.40 -9.90
N SER A 207 -31.62 -2.43 -9.51
CA SER A 207 -32.09 -2.30 -8.13
C SER A 207 -31.75 -3.54 -7.31
N ASN A 208 -31.76 -3.43 -5.97
CA ASN A 208 -31.49 -4.59 -5.11
C ASN A 208 -32.52 -5.70 -5.30
N ARG A 209 -33.79 -5.33 -5.54
CA ARG A 209 -34.87 -6.28 -5.81
C ARG A 209 -34.61 -7.07 -7.09
N GLU A 210 -34.20 -6.39 -8.16
CA GLU A 210 -33.88 -7.03 -9.43
C GLU A 210 -32.67 -7.97 -9.30
N LEU A 211 -31.62 -7.54 -8.59
CA LEU A 211 -30.45 -8.39 -8.33
C LEU A 211 -30.84 -9.69 -7.59
N VAL A 212 -31.68 -9.58 -6.55
CA VAL A 212 -32.18 -10.75 -5.82
C VAL A 212 -33.05 -11.64 -6.71
N MET A 213 -34.00 -11.07 -7.46
CA MET A 213 -34.90 -11.83 -8.34
C MET A 213 -34.15 -12.60 -9.44
N THR A 214 -33.13 -11.98 -10.02
CA THR A 214 -32.31 -12.59 -11.07
C THR A 214 -31.15 -13.42 -10.54
N ARG A 215 -31.03 -13.54 -9.20
CA ARG A 215 -29.90 -14.18 -8.50
C ARG A 215 -28.53 -13.70 -8.99
N SER A 216 -28.45 -12.41 -9.29
CA SER A 216 -27.26 -11.76 -9.86
C SER A 216 -26.68 -10.74 -8.89
N ALA A 217 -25.56 -10.13 -9.28
CA ALA A 217 -24.91 -9.05 -8.54
C ALA A 217 -24.58 -7.87 -9.47
N SER A 218 -24.10 -6.76 -8.90
CA SER A 218 -23.65 -5.60 -9.68
C SER A 218 -22.22 -5.28 -9.34
N LEU A 219 -21.37 -5.12 -10.36
CA LEU A 219 -19.98 -4.72 -10.25
C LEU A 219 -19.79 -3.32 -10.85
N ARG A 220 -19.13 -2.43 -10.12
CA ARG A 220 -18.85 -1.06 -10.55
C ARG A 220 -17.40 -0.70 -10.28
N TYR A 221 -16.90 0.25 -11.06
CA TYR A 221 -15.61 0.89 -10.84
C TYR A 221 -15.78 2.40 -10.77
N ALA A 222 -15.08 3.03 -9.83
CA ALA A 222 -14.97 4.48 -9.76
C ALA A 222 -13.50 4.88 -9.66
N ILE A 223 -13.05 5.70 -10.62
CA ILE A 223 -11.68 6.20 -10.62
C ILE A 223 -11.44 7.16 -9.45
N SER A 224 -10.42 6.87 -8.66
CA SER A 224 -9.88 7.79 -7.65
C SER A 224 -8.42 7.49 -7.35
N THR A 225 -7.56 8.39 -7.81
CA THR A 225 -6.10 8.33 -7.59
C THR A 225 -5.71 8.67 -6.15
N THR A 226 -6.52 9.47 -5.45
CA THR A 226 -6.20 9.91 -4.08
C THR A 226 -7.13 9.38 -3.01
N LEU A 227 -8.20 8.68 -3.40
CA LEU A 227 -9.34 8.36 -2.55
C LEU A 227 -9.94 9.62 -1.91
N TYR A 228 -9.91 10.76 -2.61
CA TYR A 228 -10.49 12.00 -2.11
C TYR A 228 -11.99 11.86 -1.88
N VAL A 229 -12.44 12.21 -0.67
CA VAL A 229 -13.84 12.11 -0.25
C VAL A 229 -14.43 13.52 -0.12
N GLY A 230 -15.08 13.99 -1.18
CA GLY A 230 -15.91 15.18 -1.17
C GLY A 230 -17.36 14.83 -0.80
N GLU A 231 -18.05 15.78 -0.18
CA GLU A 231 -19.44 15.59 0.29
C GLU A 231 -20.46 15.53 -0.85
N THR A 232 -20.18 16.20 -1.97
CA THR A 232 -21.10 16.35 -3.10
C THR A 232 -20.40 16.13 -4.44
N SER A 233 -21.18 15.74 -5.44
CA SER A 233 -20.71 15.60 -6.83
C SER A 233 -20.23 16.92 -7.45
N ASN A 234 -20.69 18.05 -6.92
CA ASN A 234 -20.38 19.39 -7.45
C ASN A 234 -19.07 19.97 -6.89
N ASN A 235 -18.38 19.23 -6.02
CA ASN A 235 -17.08 19.67 -5.50
C ASN A 235 -16.11 19.93 -6.66
N ALA A 236 -15.41 21.07 -6.60
CA ALA A 236 -14.51 21.51 -7.65
C ALA A 236 -13.42 20.47 -7.99
N ARG A 237 -13.04 19.60 -7.04
CA ARG A 237 -12.09 18.51 -7.28
C ARG A 237 -12.62 17.45 -8.26
N TYR A 238 -13.93 17.31 -8.38
CA TYR A 238 -14.57 16.38 -9.33
C TYR A 238 -14.94 17.05 -10.65
N THR A 239 -15.24 18.35 -10.64
CA THR A 239 -15.80 19.06 -11.80
C THR A 239 -14.79 19.95 -12.54
N SER A 240 -13.71 20.38 -11.89
CA SER A 240 -12.72 21.30 -12.48
C SER A 240 -11.40 20.59 -12.76
N SER A 241 -11.04 20.50 -14.04
CA SER A 241 -9.75 19.96 -14.48
C SER A 241 -8.53 20.72 -13.91
N LEU A 242 -8.68 22.01 -13.62
CA LEU A 242 -7.64 22.82 -12.98
C LEU A 242 -7.44 22.46 -11.50
N LYS A 243 -8.50 22.05 -10.80
CA LYS A 243 -8.44 21.60 -9.40
C LYS A 243 -8.06 20.12 -9.25
N GLN A 244 -7.91 19.44 -10.37
CA GLN A 244 -7.38 18.08 -10.47
C GLN A 244 -5.85 18.05 -10.57
N VAL A 245 -5.13 19.15 -10.37
CA VAL A 245 -3.65 19.14 -10.29
C VAL A 245 -3.24 19.22 -8.83
N ASP A 246 -2.44 18.27 -8.35
CA ASP A 246 -1.89 18.34 -7.00
C ASP A 246 -0.96 19.56 -6.91
N PRO A 247 -1.14 20.47 -5.94
CA PRO A 247 -0.36 21.71 -5.90
C PRO A 247 1.12 21.46 -5.60
N LEU A 248 1.48 20.34 -4.97
CA LEU A 248 2.86 20.02 -4.59
C LEU A 248 3.57 19.22 -5.68
N THR A 249 2.96 18.14 -6.16
CA THR A 249 3.59 17.30 -7.19
C THR A 249 3.39 17.89 -8.59
N ARG A 250 2.43 18.80 -8.76
CA ARG A 250 2.00 19.34 -10.07
C ARG A 250 1.56 18.26 -11.05
N VAL A 251 1.25 17.07 -10.55
CA VAL A 251 0.71 15.98 -11.36
C VAL A 251 -0.80 16.02 -11.33
N ARG A 252 -1.41 15.71 -12.48
CA ARG A 252 -2.85 15.56 -12.60
C ARG A 252 -3.31 14.32 -11.83
N MET A 253 -4.23 14.52 -10.91
CA MET A 253 -4.97 13.52 -10.18
C MET A 253 -6.34 13.33 -10.85
N ARG A 254 -6.83 12.10 -10.87
CA ARG A 254 -8.19 11.80 -11.34
C ARG A 254 -8.99 11.30 -10.16
N ASP A 255 -10.09 11.98 -9.85
CA ASP A 255 -11.02 11.59 -8.80
C ASP A 255 -12.44 11.79 -9.31
N SER A 256 -13.27 10.77 -9.14
CA SER A 256 -14.71 10.82 -9.38
C SER A 256 -15.46 10.89 -8.04
N TYR A 257 -16.73 11.33 -8.06
CA TYR A 257 -17.58 11.31 -6.86
C TYR A 257 -18.03 9.88 -6.51
N TRP A 258 -17.12 9.11 -5.91
CA TRP A 258 -17.34 7.71 -5.58
C TRP A 258 -18.09 7.52 -4.25
N LEU A 259 -18.06 8.50 -3.33
CA LEU A 259 -18.76 8.40 -2.03
C LEU A 259 -20.27 8.16 -2.19
N GLY A 260 -20.91 8.86 -3.15
CA GLY A 260 -22.32 8.66 -3.44
C GLY A 260 -22.64 7.27 -4.00
N GLN A 261 -21.69 6.66 -4.73
CA GLN A 261 -21.80 5.28 -5.20
C GLN A 261 -21.55 4.30 -4.05
N ALA A 262 -20.62 4.62 -3.16
CA ALA A 262 -20.28 3.79 -2.02
C ALA A 262 -21.46 3.59 -1.07
N LYS A 263 -22.22 4.66 -0.80
CA LYS A 263 -23.47 4.60 -0.02
C LYS A 263 -24.52 3.65 -0.58
N LYS A 264 -24.49 3.39 -1.90
CA LYS A 264 -25.42 2.51 -2.61
C LYS A 264 -24.88 1.09 -2.80
N SER A 265 -23.66 0.83 -2.37
CA SER A 265 -22.97 -0.44 -2.54
C SER A 265 -23.00 -1.25 -1.24
N ASP A 266 -22.86 -2.56 -1.34
CA ASP A 266 -22.81 -3.47 -0.20
C ASP A 266 -21.38 -3.87 0.13
N VAL A 267 -20.54 -3.94 -0.90
CA VAL A 267 -19.13 -4.27 -0.84
C VAL A 267 -18.31 -3.15 -1.47
N LEU A 268 -17.30 -2.69 -0.75
CA LEU A 268 -16.42 -1.59 -1.12
C LEU A 268 -14.99 -2.12 -1.12
N ILE A 269 -14.37 -2.13 -2.30
CA ILE A 269 -12.97 -2.54 -2.45
C ILE A 269 -12.17 -1.28 -2.78
N LEU A 270 -11.32 -0.87 -1.86
CA LEU A 270 -10.57 0.37 -1.95
C LEU A 270 -9.10 0.08 -2.28
N ASN A 271 -8.51 0.96 -3.07
CA ASN A 271 -7.07 1.07 -3.21
C ASN A 271 -6.67 2.51 -3.45
N ARG A 272 -5.52 2.88 -2.90
CA ARG A 272 -4.81 4.07 -3.30
C ARG A 272 -3.45 3.63 -3.83
N GLY A 273 -3.19 3.96 -5.08
CA GLY A 273 -1.92 3.64 -5.73
C GLY A 273 -0.78 4.55 -5.28
N PRO A 274 0.44 4.23 -5.74
CA PRO A 274 1.59 5.12 -5.64
C PRO A 274 1.29 6.50 -6.22
N LEU A 275 1.84 7.53 -5.59
CA LEU A 275 1.76 8.87 -6.16
C LEU A 275 2.71 8.95 -7.34
N PRO A 276 2.33 9.57 -8.46
CA PRO A 276 3.26 9.82 -9.55
C PRO A 276 4.40 10.72 -9.08
N ALA A 277 5.57 10.60 -9.72
CA ALA A 277 6.70 11.47 -9.42
C ALA A 277 6.34 12.92 -9.73
N PRO A 278 6.81 13.90 -8.94
CA PRO A 278 6.54 15.31 -9.21
C PRO A 278 6.91 15.69 -10.64
N SER A 279 6.11 16.54 -11.30
CA SER A 279 6.31 16.87 -12.72
C SER A 279 7.70 17.47 -13.00
N GLN A 280 8.25 18.21 -12.04
CA GLN A 280 9.60 18.77 -12.09
C GLN A 280 10.71 17.72 -12.19
N THR A 281 10.45 16.46 -11.83
CA THR A 281 11.42 15.37 -12.03
C THR A 281 11.62 15.04 -13.50
N TYR A 282 10.63 15.33 -14.36
CA TYR A 282 10.68 15.08 -15.81
C TYR A 282 11.31 16.27 -16.54
N ASP A 283 12.62 16.45 -16.38
CA ASP A 283 13.40 17.54 -17.00
C ASP A 283 13.92 17.22 -18.41
N GLY A 284 13.49 16.08 -18.97
CA GLY A 284 13.94 15.57 -20.28
C GLY A 284 15.25 14.77 -20.22
N THR A 285 15.90 14.67 -19.06
CA THR A 285 17.08 13.82 -18.89
C THR A 285 16.68 12.39 -18.51
N ARG A 286 17.60 11.43 -18.68
CA ARG A 286 17.40 10.04 -18.22
C ARG A 286 17.43 9.89 -16.70
N ILE A 287 18.01 10.86 -16.00
CA ILE A 287 18.16 10.83 -14.54
C ILE A 287 16.97 11.49 -13.86
N GLY A 288 16.43 12.54 -14.48
CA GLY A 288 15.42 13.39 -13.91
C GLY A 288 15.96 14.34 -12.85
N ASN A 289 15.21 15.41 -12.58
CA ASN A 289 15.56 16.40 -11.57
C ASN A 289 14.94 16.05 -10.20
N TRP A 290 15.70 15.32 -9.38
CA TRP A 290 15.31 14.94 -8.01
C TRP A 290 15.80 15.93 -6.93
N THR A 291 16.19 17.14 -7.34
CA THR A 291 16.77 18.14 -6.41
C THR A 291 15.75 18.73 -5.45
N PHE A 292 14.46 18.62 -5.73
CA PHE A 292 13.39 19.14 -4.85
C PHE A 292 13.44 18.58 -3.43
N LEU A 293 14.04 17.41 -3.23
CA LEU A 293 14.26 16.86 -1.90
C LEU A 293 15.28 17.66 -1.10
N ARG A 294 16.28 18.25 -1.76
CA ARG A 294 17.21 19.16 -1.10
C ARG A 294 16.39 20.29 -0.49
N ASP A 295 15.55 20.92 -1.28
CA ASP A 295 14.76 22.05 -0.83
C ASP A 295 13.67 21.63 0.17
N ALA A 296 13.09 20.44 0.05
CA ALA A 296 12.11 19.92 1.03
C ALA A 296 12.75 19.52 2.37
N VAL A 297 13.97 18.97 2.36
CA VAL A 297 14.74 18.63 3.57
C VAL A 297 15.18 19.90 4.31
N TYR A 298 15.48 20.97 3.57
CA TYR A 298 15.94 22.24 4.13
C TYR A 298 14.85 23.32 4.24
N SER A 299 13.62 23.05 3.79
CA SER A 299 12.53 24.02 3.89
C SER A 299 12.14 24.20 5.36
N PRO A 300 12.13 25.45 5.88
CA PRO A 300 11.64 25.78 7.22
C PRO A 300 10.20 25.34 7.47
N GLU A 301 9.42 25.19 6.39
CA GLU A 301 8.02 24.79 6.43
C GLU A 301 7.85 23.27 6.68
N TYR A 302 8.85 22.47 6.30
CA TYR A 302 8.88 21.03 6.51
C TYR A 302 9.62 20.62 7.79
N THR A 303 10.55 21.46 8.23
CA THR A 303 10.99 21.46 9.64
C THR A 303 9.90 22.12 10.47
N ASP A 304 8.71 21.48 10.48
CA ASP A 304 7.64 21.81 11.40
C ASP A 304 8.28 22.10 12.76
N LYS A 305 8.03 23.28 13.34
CA LYS A 305 8.56 23.66 14.67
C LYS A 305 8.27 22.55 15.70
N ARG A 306 7.26 21.72 15.43
CA ARG A 306 6.91 20.49 16.16
C ARG A 306 8.02 19.43 16.21
N TRP A 307 8.85 19.28 15.17
CA TRP A 307 10.00 18.36 15.17
C TRP A 307 11.21 18.98 15.87
N ASN A 308 11.46 20.28 15.65
CA ASN A 308 12.59 20.99 16.24
C ASN A 308 12.52 21.08 17.77
N ASN A 309 11.32 21.07 18.36
CA ASN A 309 11.14 21.04 19.81
C ASN A 309 11.58 19.73 20.47
N SER A 310 11.87 18.68 19.70
CA SER A 310 12.35 17.40 20.24
C SER A 310 13.88 17.33 20.43
N GLY A 311 14.62 18.35 19.98
CA GLY A 311 16.09 18.34 20.02
C GLY A 311 16.74 17.21 19.20
N GLN A 312 15.97 16.45 18.44
CA GLN A 312 16.50 15.40 17.57
C GLN A 312 16.83 15.95 16.18
N PRO A 313 18.00 15.60 15.62
CA PRO A 313 18.27 15.84 14.21
C PRO A 313 17.14 15.24 13.38
N SER A 314 16.67 15.98 12.37
CA SER A 314 15.65 15.47 11.45
C SER A 314 16.13 14.13 10.89
N PHE A 315 15.24 13.13 10.79
CA PHE A 315 15.60 11.78 10.28
C PHE A 315 16.39 11.86 8.96
N LEU A 316 16.08 12.86 8.14
CA LEU A 316 16.74 13.15 6.86
C LEU A 316 18.17 13.69 6.99
N SER A 317 18.52 14.33 8.11
CA SER A 317 19.88 14.82 8.41
C SER A 317 20.84 13.75 8.94
N ALA A 318 20.31 12.62 9.44
CA ALA A 318 21.12 11.53 9.99
C ALA A 318 21.62 10.53 8.93
N LEU A 319 21.22 10.68 7.67
CA LEU A 319 21.62 9.79 6.58
C LEU A 319 22.97 10.24 6.00
N PRO A 320 24.05 9.43 6.15
CA PRO A 320 25.36 9.77 5.64
C PRO A 320 25.32 9.87 4.10
N ASN A 321 25.83 10.95 3.53
CA ASN A 321 26.16 11.08 2.10
C ASN A 321 25.03 10.94 1.07
N ALA A 322 23.76 11.17 1.43
CA ALA A 322 22.64 11.24 0.47
C ALA A 322 22.83 12.32 -0.64
N LYS A 323 23.86 13.17 -0.53
CA LYS A 323 24.23 14.14 -1.57
C LYS A 323 24.76 13.48 -2.84
N GLU A 324 25.33 12.28 -2.79
CA GLU A 324 26.00 11.67 -3.94
C GLU A 324 25.16 10.57 -4.62
N ASP A 325 24.47 9.71 -3.87
CA ASP A 325 23.68 8.62 -4.47
C ASP A 325 22.25 9.06 -4.86
N ILE A 326 22.00 9.09 -6.16
CA ILE A 326 20.68 9.39 -6.73
C ILE A 326 19.62 8.34 -6.37
N LYS A 327 19.97 7.06 -6.25
CA LYS A 327 19.01 6.00 -5.89
C LYS A 327 18.47 6.22 -4.47
N GLN A 328 19.34 6.56 -3.54
CA GLN A 328 18.94 6.92 -2.18
C GLN A 328 18.02 8.14 -2.18
N ARG A 329 18.33 9.18 -2.97
CA ARG A 329 17.44 10.35 -3.11
C ARG A 329 16.06 9.94 -3.61
N VAL A 330 15.98 9.11 -4.65
CA VAL A 330 14.72 8.64 -5.21
C VAL A 330 13.89 7.85 -4.18
N VAL A 331 14.50 6.95 -3.42
CA VAL A 331 13.83 6.22 -2.34
C VAL A 331 13.37 7.17 -1.22
N MET A 332 14.16 8.21 -0.90
CA MET A 332 13.76 9.23 0.06
C MET A 332 12.61 10.09 -0.43
N ALA A 333 12.54 10.40 -1.73
CA ALA A 333 11.36 11.02 -2.35
C ALA A 333 10.13 10.14 -2.19
N ALA A 334 10.25 8.84 -2.45
CA ALA A 334 9.15 7.89 -2.30
C ALA A 334 8.65 7.84 -0.85
N LEU A 335 9.57 7.77 0.13
CA LEU A 335 9.24 7.81 1.55
C LEU A 335 8.56 9.12 1.94
N HIS A 336 9.11 10.24 1.48
CA HIS A 336 8.55 11.57 1.74
C HIS A 336 7.11 11.66 1.22
N ALA A 337 6.88 11.36 -0.06
CA ALA A 337 5.53 11.36 -0.65
C ALA A 337 4.57 10.42 0.09
N THR A 338 5.07 9.26 0.52
CA THR A 338 4.28 8.30 1.30
C THR A 338 3.85 8.88 2.65
N LEU A 339 4.76 9.46 3.40
CA LEU A 339 4.46 10.00 4.73
C LEU A 339 3.63 11.28 4.70
N THR A 340 3.81 12.12 3.68
CA THR A 340 3.28 13.49 3.70
C THR A 340 2.04 13.67 2.85
N ARG A 341 1.80 12.76 1.90
CA ARG A 341 0.64 12.81 0.99
C ARG A 341 -0.18 11.55 1.03
N PHE A 342 0.45 10.38 0.93
CA PHE A 342 -0.28 9.13 0.96
C PHE A 342 -0.95 8.90 2.32
N LEU A 343 -0.16 8.79 3.38
CA LEU A 343 -0.68 8.44 4.69
C LEU A 343 -1.75 9.43 5.19
N PRO A 344 -1.55 10.76 5.21
CA PRO A 344 -2.54 11.68 5.74
C PRO A 344 -3.87 11.61 4.99
N SER A 345 -3.84 11.50 3.65
CA SER A 345 -5.08 11.43 2.88
C SER A 345 -5.76 10.06 2.99
N VAL A 346 -5.04 8.95 3.20
CA VAL A 346 -5.67 7.65 3.52
C VAL A 346 -6.35 7.70 4.89
N LEU A 347 -5.68 8.26 5.89
CA LEU A 347 -6.22 8.42 7.23
C LEU A 347 -7.48 9.29 7.23
N GLU A 348 -7.47 10.36 6.43
CA GLU A 348 -8.65 11.22 6.24
C GLU A 348 -9.80 10.45 5.58
N THR A 349 -9.54 9.67 4.53
CA THR A 349 -10.55 8.79 3.92
C THR A 349 -11.13 7.83 4.96
N PHE A 350 -10.31 7.14 5.75
CA PHE A 350 -10.80 6.24 6.79
C PHE A 350 -11.59 6.95 7.88
N ARG A 351 -11.17 8.16 8.28
CA ARG A 351 -11.92 8.99 9.21
C ARG A 351 -13.32 9.25 8.66
N ILE A 352 -13.45 9.67 7.40
CA ILE A 352 -14.75 9.96 6.80
C ILE A 352 -15.60 8.70 6.68
N LEU A 353 -15.05 7.58 6.19
CA LEU A 353 -15.79 6.32 6.05
C LEU A 353 -16.31 5.79 7.40
N ARG A 354 -15.52 5.94 8.47
CA ARG A 354 -15.90 5.54 9.83
C ARG A 354 -17.03 6.40 10.41
N HIS A 355 -17.07 7.70 10.07
CA HIS A 355 -18.11 8.60 10.55
C HIS A 355 -19.39 8.56 9.69
N ASP A 356 -19.30 8.05 8.46
CA ASP A 356 -20.48 7.89 7.61
C ASP A 356 -21.35 6.72 8.08
N ARG A 357 -22.56 7.04 8.53
CA ARG A 357 -23.49 6.07 9.14
C ARG A 357 -23.95 4.97 8.18
N VAL A 358 -23.95 5.24 6.87
CA VAL A 358 -24.38 4.27 5.86
C VAL A 358 -23.23 3.33 5.52
N ILE A 359 -22.02 3.87 5.38
CA ILE A 359 -20.84 3.10 4.96
C ILE A 359 -20.30 2.22 6.09
N ARG A 360 -20.36 2.65 7.35
CA ARG A 360 -19.85 1.86 8.49
C ARG A 360 -20.47 0.45 8.62
N ASN A 361 -21.62 0.21 7.98
CA ASN A 361 -22.33 -1.07 7.98
C ASN A 361 -22.09 -1.89 6.70
N LYS A 362 -21.10 -1.50 5.87
CA LYS A 362 -20.77 -2.14 4.59
C LYS A 362 -19.51 -2.96 4.72
N ALA A 363 -19.35 -3.94 3.83
CA ALA A 363 -18.10 -4.69 3.72
C ALA A 363 -17.03 -3.76 3.13
N LEU A 364 -16.00 -3.44 3.89
CA LEU A 364 -14.86 -2.64 3.44
C LEU A 364 -13.66 -3.57 3.26
N LEU A 365 -13.08 -3.57 2.07
CA LEU A 365 -11.84 -4.30 1.75
C LEU A 365 -10.82 -3.33 1.22
N TRP A 366 -9.55 -3.61 1.45
CA TRP A 366 -8.44 -2.90 0.83
C TRP A 366 -7.62 -3.86 -0.01
N HIS A 367 -7.39 -3.57 -1.28
CA HIS A 367 -6.43 -4.34 -2.08
C HIS A 367 -5.08 -3.63 -2.18
N GLY A 368 -3.98 -4.38 -2.14
CA GLY A 368 -2.63 -3.87 -2.27
C GLY A 368 -2.37 -3.23 -3.62
N SER A 369 -1.36 -2.36 -3.66
CA SER A 369 -0.83 -1.81 -4.91
C SER A 369 0.15 -2.80 -5.56
N TRP A 370 0.31 -2.68 -6.87
CA TRP A 370 1.06 -3.61 -7.71
C TRP A 370 2.42 -3.01 -8.02
N TYR A 371 3.44 -3.85 -8.19
CA TYR A 371 4.74 -3.39 -8.69
C TYR A 371 4.64 -3.14 -10.20
N SER A 372 5.29 -2.07 -10.65
CA SER A 372 5.50 -1.83 -12.09
C SER A 372 6.67 -2.69 -12.55
N GLN A 373 6.53 -3.30 -13.73
CA GLN A 373 7.59 -4.12 -14.29
C GLN A 373 8.69 -3.24 -14.90
N PRO A 374 9.95 -3.70 -14.93
CA PRO A 374 11.05 -2.98 -15.58
C PRO A 374 11.05 -3.04 -17.11
N SER A 375 10.59 -4.16 -17.68
CA SER A 375 10.43 -4.38 -19.13
C SER A 375 9.55 -3.33 -19.81
N CYS A 376 8.69 -2.70 -19.02
CA CYS A 376 7.80 -1.62 -19.40
C CYS A 376 8.47 -0.37 -19.97
N LEU A 377 9.70 -0.07 -19.54
CA LEU A 377 10.36 1.20 -19.88
C LEU A 377 11.42 1.00 -20.96
N ASN A 378 11.86 -0.25 -21.17
CA ASN A 378 12.80 -0.61 -22.22
C ASN A 378 12.53 -2.05 -22.72
N PRO A 379 11.64 -2.25 -23.70
CA PRO A 379 11.25 -3.59 -24.17
C PRO A 379 12.41 -4.36 -24.84
N LEU A 380 13.52 -3.68 -25.13
CA LEU A 380 14.69 -4.26 -25.81
C LEU A 380 15.67 -4.95 -24.85
N GLU A 381 15.54 -4.78 -23.53
CA GLU A 381 16.43 -5.38 -22.53
C GLU A 381 15.67 -6.36 -21.62
N MET A 382 15.45 -7.57 -22.13
CA MET A 382 14.75 -8.66 -21.45
C MET A 382 15.66 -9.42 -20.47
N GLY A 383 16.04 -8.78 -19.36
CA GLY A 383 16.70 -9.44 -18.23
C GLY A 383 15.70 -9.84 -17.14
N ILE A 384 15.85 -11.03 -16.56
CA ILE A 384 15.09 -11.47 -15.36
C ILE A 384 15.48 -10.56 -14.19
N ILE A 385 14.50 -9.89 -13.58
CA ILE A 385 14.75 -8.95 -12.47
C ILE A 385 14.15 -9.54 -11.20
N LEU A 386 15.00 -10.02 -10.29
CA LEU A 386 14.56 -10.41 -8.94
C LEU A 386 13.86 -9.24 -8.23
N PRO A 387 12.98 -9.48 -7.24
CA PRO A 387 12.30 -8.42 -6.48
C PRO A 387 13.26 -7.42 -5.84
N GLU A 388 14.40 -7.95 -5.38
CA GLU A 388 15.52 -7.18 -4.86
C GLU A 388 16.08 -6.19 -5.91
N ASN A 389 16.01 -6.55 -7.20
CA ASN A 389 16.45 -5.73 -8.33
C ASN A 389 15.40 -4.70 -8.76
N ALA A 390 14.12 -4.87 -8.41
CA ALA A 390 13.11 -3.81 -8.60
C ALA A 390 13.44 -2.56 -7.74
N LEU A 391 14.20 -2.74 -6.67
CA LEU A 391 14.72 -1.67 -5.80
C LEU A 391 16.22 -1.42 -6.00
N CYS A 392 16.97 -2.37 -6.56
CA CYS A 392 18.36 -2.18 -6.99
C CYS A 392 18.41 -1.80 -8.47
N GLY A 393 18.35 -0.51 -8.80
CA GLY A 393 18.32 -0.01 -10.19
C GLY A 393 19.62 -0.25 -10.98
N SER A 394 19.99 -1.51 -11.24
CA SER A 394 21.33 -1.86 -11.72
C SER A 394 21.45 -2.08 -13.23
N VAL A 395 20.38 -1.95 -14.02
CA VAL A 395 20.49 -2.18 -15.47
C VAL A 395 20.12 -0.97 -16.31
N ASN A 396 19.17 -0.12 -15.90
CA ASN A 396 18.75 1.03 -16.73
C ASN A 396 18.58 2.38 -16.02
N ASN A 397 18.98 2.51 -14.75
CA ASN A 397 18.86 3.77 -13.99
C ASN A 397 17.45 4.40 -14.08
N ASP A 398 16.38 3.59 -14.15
CA ASP A 398 15.03 4.13 -14.19
C ASP A 398 14.57 4.56 -12.79
N TYR A 399 14.78 5.83 -12.50
CA TYR A 399 14.49 6.40 -11.20
C TYR A 399 12.98 6.58 -10.96
N TRP A 400 12.15 6.68 -12.00
CA TRP A 400 10.70 6.76 -11.83
C TRP A 400 10.11 5.42 -11.44
N LEU A 401 10.61 4.35 -12.05
CA LEU A 401 10.26 2.99 -11.66
C LEU A 401 10.67 2.69 -10.22
N LEU A 402 11.90 3.04 -9.86
CA LEU A 402 12.40 2.90 -8.48
C LEU A 402 11.51 3.69 -7.50
N TYR A 403 11.16 4.94 -7.84
CA TYR A 403 10.27 5.77 -7.03
C TYR A 403 8.87 5.14 -6.87
N TYR A 404 8.30 4.61 -7.94
CA TYR A 404 7.00 3.95 -7.92
C TYR A 404 7.04 2.69 -7.05
N ASN A 405 7.97 1.76 -7.32
CA ASN A 405 8.07 0.48 -6.63
C ASN A 405 8.45 0.65 -5.15
N ALA A 406 9.27 1.65 -4.81
CA ALA A 406 9.56 1.99 -3.42
C ALA A 406 8.29 2.44 -2.68
N GLN A 407 7.43 3.25 -3.31
CA GLN A 407 6.14 3.61 -2.72
C GLN A 407 5.22 2.40 -2.56
N VAL A 408 5.10 1.52 -3.57
CA VAL A 408 4.28 0.29 -3.46
C VAL A 408 4.66 -0.50 -2.22
N TYR A 409 5.97 -0.75 -2.04
CA TYR A 409 6.50 -1.45 -0.86
C TYR A 409 6.09 -0.75 0.44
N MET A 410 6.40 0.54 0.58
CA MET A 410 6.13 1.30 1.81
C MET A 410 4.63 1.38 2.12
N GLN A 411 3.79 1.58 1.11
CA GLN A 411 2.34 1.69 1.25
C GLN A 411 1.73 0.35 1.67
N ASN A 412 2.11 -0.76 1.02
CA ASN A 412 1.62 -2.08 1.39
C ASN A 412 2.05 -2.46 2.82
N TYR A 413 3.29 -2.15 3.21
CA TYR A 413 3.77 -2.33 4.58
C TYR A 413 2.93 -1.52 5.59
N LEU A 414 2.78 -0.22 5.35
CA LEU A 414 1.99 0.67 6.22
C LEU A 414 0.55 0.18 6.39
N LEU A 415 -0.10 -0.19 5.29
CA LEU A 415 -1.52 -0.55 5.28
C LEU A 415 -1.78 -1.89 5.98
N GLN A 416 -0.90 -2.88 5.84
CA GLN A 416 -1.01 -4.14 6.59
C GLN A 416 -1.04 -3.91 8.10
N VAL A 417 -0.32 -2.89 8.58
CA VAL A 417 -0.32 -2.53 10.01
C VAL A 417 -1.50 -1.64 10.38
N LEU A 418 -1.88 -0.69 9.52
CA LEU A 418 -2.91 0.31 9.83
C LEU A 418 -4.35 -0.20 9.69
N LEU A 419 -4.64 -0.98 8.65
CA LEU A 419 -6.01 -1.40 8.31
C LEU A 419 -6.72 -2.20 9.41
N PRO A 420 -6.05 -3.09 10.18
CA PRO A 420 -6.68 -3.78 11.30
C PRO A 420 -7.31 -2.85 12.35
N TYR A 421 -6.74 -1.66 12.59
CA TYR A 421 -7.31 -0.67 13.51
C TYR A 421 -8.65 -0.10 13.05
N TYR A 422 -8.94 -0.22 11.75
CA TYR A 422 -10.19 0.20 11.13
C TYR A 422 -11.12 -0.97 10.81
N GLY A 423 -10.73 -2.20 11.13
CA GLY A 423 -11.50 -3.40 10.79
C GLY A 423 -11.61 -3.65 9.29
N ILE A 424 -10.61 -3.23 8.51
CA ILE A 424 -10.59 -3.40 7.05
C ILE A 424 -9.63 -4.54 6.70
N PRO A 425 -10.08 -5.64 6.07
CA PRO A 425 -9.19 -6.68 5.59
C PRO A 425 -8.27 -6.17 4.47
N PHE A 426 -6.99 -6.55 4.53
CA PHE A 426 -6.02 -6.29 3.48
C PHE A 426 -5.91 -7.51 2.55
N ILE A 427 -6.13 -7.29 1.26
CA ILE A 427 -5.89 -8.26 0.21
C ILE A 427 -4.54 -7.92 -0.43
N PRO A 428 -3.50 -8.75 -0.22
CA PRO A 428 -2.22 -8.56 -0.92
C PRO A 428 -2.42 -8.54 -2.43
N GLN A 429 -1.63 -7.74 -3.12
CA GLN A 429 -1.50 -7.83 -4.58
C GLN A 429 -0.02 -7.83 -4.99
N ALA A 430 0.85 -8.18 -4.04
CA ALA A 430 2.28 -8.23 -4.26
C ALA A 430 2.60 -9.42 -5.16
N VAL A 431 2.90 -9.15 -6.44
CA VAL A 431 3.59 -10.12 -7.29
C VAL A 431 5.02 -9.64 -7.45
N PRO A 432 5.97 -10.36 -6.86
CA PRO A 432 7.31 -10.32 -7.38
C PRO A 432 7.89 -11.74 -7.31
N LEU A 433 7.38 -12.66 -8.12
CA LEU A 433 8.15 -13.86 -8.48
C LEU A 433 8.07 -13.99 -9.99
N TYR A 434 9.11 -13.51 -10.65
CA TYR A 434 9.33 -13.76 -12.06
C TYR A 434 9.79 -15.20 -12.20
N HIS A 435 8.98 -16.03 -12.86
CA HIS A 435 9.46 -17.32 -13.34
C HIS A 435 10.28 -17.08 -14.61
N ALA A 436 11.50 -17.61 -14.63
CA ALA A 436 12.41 -17.50 -15.78
C ALA A 436 11.82 -18.09 -17.08
N ASP A 437 10.77 -18.91 -16.95
CA ASP A 437 10.14 -19.65 -18.05
C ASP A 437 8.93 -18.94 -18.68
N ASP A 438 8.53 -17.75 -18.22
CA ASP A 438 7.50 -16.95 -18.90
C ASP A 438 8.09 -16.37 -20.20
N GLN A 439 8.10 -17.21 -21.24
CA GLN A 439 8.54 -16.81 -22.58
C GLN A 439 7.67 -15.67 -23.11
N VAL A 440 8.34 -14.55 -23.37
CA VAL A 440 8.03 -13.47 -24.32
C VAL A 440 6.57 -13.44 -24.78
N LEU A 441 5.76 -12.65 -24.08
CA LEU A 441 4.51 -12.13 -24.62
C LEU A 441 4.85 -11.13 -25.73
N ASP A 442 4.91 -11.62 -26.97
CA ASP A 442 4.97 -10.78 -28.17
C ASP A 442 3.78 -9.81 -28.17
N GLY A 443 4.07 -8.50 -28.22
CA GLY A 443 3.05 -7.45 -28.41
C GLY A 443 2.75 -6.53 -27.22
N ILE A 444 3.56 -6.51 -26.16
CA ILE A 444 3.38 -5.52 -25.08
C ILE A 444 3.70 -4.11 -25.61
N HIS A 445 2.66 -3.33 -25.87
CA HIS A 445 2.81 -1.91 -26.19
C HIS A 445 3.33 -1.11 -24.97
N PRO A 446 4.32 -0.21 -25.14
CA PRO A 446 4.92 0.61 -24.07
C PRO A 446 3.96 1.52 -23.29
N LYS A 447 2.69 1.62 -23.69
CA LYS A 447 1.68 2.46 -23.01
C LYS A 447 0.94 1.71 -21.89
N ASN A 448 1.13 0.40 -21.75
CA ASN A 448 0.33 -0.45 -20.86
C ASN A 448 1.17 -1.10 -19.74
N CYS A 449 2.08 -0.34 -19.17
CA CYS A 449 3.09 -0.82 -18.21
C CYS A 449 2.56 -1.25 -16.83
N LEU A 450 1.30 -0.93 -16.56
CA LEU A 450 0.57 -1.36 -15.36
C LEU A 450 -0.50 -2.42 -15.70
N VAL A 451 -0.48 -2.93 -16.94
CA VAL A 451 -1.41 -3.95 -17.44
C VAL A 451 -0.63 -5.23 -17.61
N TYR A 452 -0.94 -6.20 -16.76
CA TYR A 452 -0.52 -7.57 -17.01
C TYR A 452 -1.44 -8.11 -18.11
N SER A 453 -0.85 -8.70 -19.15
CA SER A 453 -1.60 -9.28 -20.25
C SER A 453 -2.56 -10.35 -19.71
N PHE A 454 -3.79 -10.36 -20.26
CA PHE A 454 -4.77 -11.39 -19.94
C PHE A 454 -4.18 -12.77 -20.20
N GLY A 455 -4.32 -13.67 -19.23
CA GLY A 455 -3.78 -15.02 -19.30
C GLY A 455 -2.31 -15.15 -18.91
N SER A 456 -1.62 -14.06 -18.54
CA SER A 456 -0.30 -14.16 -17.91
C SER A 456 -0.42 -14.73 -16.49
N LEU A 457 0.59 -15.47 -16.05
CA LEU A 457 0.62 -16.05 -14.69
C LEU A 457 0.48 -14.98 -13.60
N SER A 458 1.09 -13.80 -13.83
CA SER A 458 0.97 -12.67 -12.93
C SER A 458 -0.45 -12.10 -12.87
N GLU A 459 -1.12 -11.97 -14.02
CA GLU A 459 -2.53 -11.56 -14.09
C GLU A 459 -3.43 -12.52 -13.33
N GLU A 460 -3.30 -13.82 -13.60
CA GLU A 460 -4.05 -14.87 -12.93
C GLU A 460 -3.80 -14.86 -11.42
N THR A 461 -2.56 -14.69 -10.98
CA THR A 461 -2.20 -14.65 -9.56
C THR A 461 -2.88 -13.48 -8.83
N MET A 462 -2.83 -12.28 -9.40
CA MET A 462 -3.47 -11.09 -8.81
C MET A 462 -4.99 -11.24 -8.77
N ARG A 463 -5.57 -11.74 -9.86
CA ARG A 463 -7.00 -12.02 -9.98
C ARG A 463 -7.45 -13.02 -8.91
N LEU A 464 -6.77 -14.15 -8.80
CA LEU A 464 -7.05 -15.18 -7.79
C LEU A 464 -6.90 -14.64 -6.36
N ALA A 465 -5.86 -13.86 -6.09
CA ALA A 465 -5.67 -13.23 -4.78
C ALA A 465 -6.84 -12.29 -4.43
N LEU A 466 -7.29 -11.47 -5.39
CA LEU A 466 -8.46 -10.61 -5.23
C LEU A 466 -9.73 -11.41 -4.95
N LEU A 467 -10.08 -12.34 -5.84
CA LEU A 467 -11.33 -13.08 -5.75
C LEU A 467 -11.39 -13.93 -4.47
N THR A 468 -10.28 -14.54 -4.07
CA THR A 468 -10.17 -15.31 -2.83
C THR A 468 -10.35 -14.41 -1.60
N GLY A 469 -9.69 -13.25 -1.57
CA GLY A 469 -9.83 -12.30 -0.47
C GLY A 469 -11.26 -11.74 -0.35
N VAL A 470 -11.90 -11.45 -1.49
CA VAL A 470 -13.30 -11.00 -1.54
C VAL A 470 -14.23 -12.10 -1.01
N SER A 471 -14.14 -13.33 -1.54
CA SER A 471 -14.99 -14.43 -1.11
C SER A 471 -14.92 -14.69 0.39
N ARG A 472 -13.71 -14.76 0.94
CA ARG A 472 -13.51 -14.98 2.37
C ARG A 472 -14.19 -13.89 3.21
N THR A 473 -14.04 -12.64 2.80
CA THR A 473 -14.69 -11.53 3.50
C THR A 473 -16.22 -11.64 3.41
N LEU A 474 -16.76 -12.13 2.30
CA LEU A 474 -18.20 -12.33 2.13
C LEU A 474 -18.73 -13.53 2.91
N GLU A 475 -17.94 -14.58 3.10
CA GLU A 475 -18.28 -15.74 3.94
C GLU A 475 -18.36 -15.39 5.42
N GLU A 476 -17.59 -14.39 5.86
CA GLU A 476 -17.59 -13.88 7.23
C GLU A 476 -18.75 -12.90 7.53
N LEU A 477 -19.53 -12.51 6.51
CA LEU A 477 -20.65 -11.54 6.57
C LEU A 477 -22.02 -12.20 6.41
#